data_AF-A0A7C4GLX1-F1
#
_entry.id   AF-A0A7C4GLX1-F1
#
_cell.length_a   1.000
_cell.length_b   1.000
_cell.length_c   1.000
_cell.angle_alpha   90.00
_cell.angle_beta   90.00
_cell.angle_gamma   90.00
#
_symmetry.space_group_name_H-M   'P 1'
#
loop_
_entity.id
_entity.type
_entity.pdbx_description
1 polymer ?
#
loop_
_entity_poly.entity_id
_entity_poly.type
_entity_poly.pdbx_seq_one_letter_code
_entity_poly.pdbx_strand_id
1 'polypeptide(L)' 'MNYSIPLGKDSGGEIVCESEVYIIEGSSEKLLMEDVISLSIKDGKLVIYNEMGEMKEIEDAKEIRIDMVRHLVKVVI' A
#
# COMPACT_ATOMS: atom_id res chain seq x y z
N MET A 1 -15.87 -1.75 12.40
CA MET A 1 -14.98 -0.87 13.20
C MET A 1 -14.61 0.31 12.33
N ASN A 2 -14.98 1.53 12.72
CA ASN A 2 -14.54 2.73 12.01
C ASN A 2 -13.21 3.16 12.62
N TYR A 3 -12.12 3.07 11.85
CA TYR A 3 -10.83 3.59 12.27
C TYR A 3 -10.78 5.08 11.95
N SER A 4 -10.76 5.92 12.99
CA SER A 4 -10.44 7.33 12.86
C SER A 4 -8.92 7.49 12.88
N ILE A 5 -8.31 7.75 11.73
CA ILE A 5 -6.88 8.04 11.63
C ILE A 5 -6.70 9.52 11.99
N PRO A 6 -6.02 9.87 13.09
CA PRO A 6 -5.76 11.27 13.43
C PRO A 6 -4.80 11.88 12.39
N LEU A 7 -5.11 13.09 11.93
CA LEU A 7 -4.23 13.86 11.04
C LEU A 7 -2.89 14.10 11.76
N GLY A 8 -1.80 13.63 11.15
CA GLY A 8 -0.45 13.91 11.61
C GLY A 8 -0.22 15.42 11.73
N LYS A 9 0.56 15.84 12.72
CA LYS A 9 0.84 17.25 13.00
C LYS A 9 2.28 17.54 12.61
N ASP A 10 2.50 18.30 11.53
CA ASP A 10 3.69 19.14 11.28
C ASP A 10 3.53 19.96 9.98
N SER A 11 3.84 21.26 10.10
CA SER A 11 4.24 22.21 9.05
C SER A 11 3.37 22.38 7.79
N GLY A 12 2.14 22.87 7.92
CA GLY A 12 1.48 23.66 6.85
C GLY A 12 1.20 22.98 5.49
N GLY A 13 1.45 21.68 5.38
CA GLY A 13 1.03 20.78 4.31
C GLY A 13 0.45 19.51 4.95
N GLU A 14 -0.44 18.83 4.26
CA GLU A 14 -1.05 17.60 4.77
C GLU A 14 0.05 16.54 4.97
N ILE A 15 0.18 15.98 6.18
CA ILE A 15 1.01 14.79 6.38
C ILE A 15 0.24 13.62 5.78
N VAL A 16 0.44 13.41 4.49
CA VAL A 16 0.07 12.19 3.79
C VAL A 16 1.32 11.30 3.82
N CYS A 17 1.10 10.02 4.16
CA CYS A 17 2.13 9.00 4.08
C CYS A 17 1.63 7.97 3.07
N GLU A 18 1.96 8.24 1.83
CA GLU A 18 1.75 7.37 0.70
C GLU A 18 2.95 6.44 0.49
N SER A 19 2.77 5.43 -0.34
CA SER A 19 3.84 4.49 -0.71
C SER A 19 3.68 3.98 -2.13
N GLU A 20 4.76 3.49 -2.71
CA GLU A 20 4.72 2.72 -3.96
C GLU A 20 4.59 1.22 -3.62
N VAL A 21 3.69 0.53 -4.30
CA VAL A 21 3.57 -0.93 -4.21
C VAL A 21 4.23 -1.60 -5.41
N TYR A 22 5.08 -2.58 -5.14
CA TYR A 22 5.71 -3.45 -6.12
C TYR A 22 5.25 -4.90 -5.97
N ILE A 23 5.03 -5.58 -7.09
CA ILE A 23 4.87 -7.05 -7.13
C ILE A 23 6.22 -7.70 -7.39
N ILE A 24 6.53 -8.72 -6.59
CA ILE A 24 7.69 -9.58 -6.73
C ILE A 24 7.22 -10.97 -7.18
N GLU A 25 7.58 -11.34 -8.41
CA GLU A 25 7.31 -12.67 -8.97
C GLU A 25 8.65 -13.31 -9.36
N GLY A 26 9.11 -14.27 -8.56
CA GLY A 26 10.45 -14.85 -8.69
C GLY A 26 11.55 -13.80 -8.50
N SER A 27 12.30 -13.50 -9.56
CA SER A 27 13.34 -12.46 -9.58
C SER A 27 12.88 -11.14 -10.21
N SER A 28 11.63 -11.06 -10.65
CA SER A 28 11.07 -9.85 -11.28
C SER A 28 10.46 -8.94 -10.22
N GLU A 29 10.74 -7.64 -10.32
CA GLU A 29 10.12 -6.58 -9.52
C GLU A 29 9.42 -5.61 -10.46
N LYS A 30 8.13 -5.39 -10.26
CA LYS A 30 7.31 -4.50 -11.11
C LYS A 30 6.46 -3.57 -10.26
N LEU A 31 6.53 -2.28 -10.56
CA LEU A 31 5.63 -1.29 -9.97
C LEU A 31 4.18 -1.63 -10.31
N LEU A 32 3.35 -1.70 -9.28
CA LEU A 32 1.93 -2.00 -9.40
C LEU A 32 1.08 -0.75 -9.31
N MET A 33 1.36 0.12 -8.35
CA MET A 33 0.55 1.29 -8.01
C MET A 33 1.39 2.29 -7.21
N GLU A 34 1.27 3.57 -7.56
CA GLU A 34 1.83 4.72 -6.84
C GLU A 34 0.76 5.33 -5.91
N ASP A 35 1.18 6.23 -5.04
CA ASP A 35 0.33 7.00 -4.12
C ASP A 35 -0.60 6.12 -3.26
N VAL A 36 -0.13 4.94 -2.86
CA VAL A 36 -0.90 3.96 -2.08
C VAL A 36 -1.08 4.46 -0.66
N ILE A 37 -2.34 4.59 -0.25
CA ILE A 37 -2.73 5.09 1.08
C ILE A 37 -3.37 4.02 1.95
N SER A 38 -3.75 2.87 1.37
CA SER A 38 -4.43 1.81 2.11
C SER A 38 -4.16 0.43 1.53
N LEU A 39 -3.94 -0.52 2.44
CA LEU A 39 -3.79 -1.94 2.18
C LEU A 39 -4.70 -2.68 3.16
N SER A 40 -5.45 -3.66 2.67
CA SER A 40 -6.30 -4.50 3.52
C SER A 40 -6.39 -5.92 2.99
N ILE A 41 -6.59 -6.88 3.89
CA ILE A 41 -6.90 -8.26 3.48
C ILE A 41 -8.41 -8.45 3.55
N LYS A 42 -9.03 -8.83 2.44
CA LYS A 42 -10.46 -9.12 2.33
C LYS A 42 -10.67 -10.38 1.52
N ASP A 43 -11.41 -11.33 2.08
CA ASP A 43 -11.73 -12.62 1.44
C ASP A 43 -10.48 -13.36 0.91
N GLY A 44 -9.37 -13.26 1.63
CA GLY A 44 -8.08 -13.88 1.25
C GLY A 44 -7.27 -13.11 0.22
N LYS A 45 -7.76 -11.96 -0.28
CA LYS A 45 -7.09 -11.11 -1.25
C LYS A 45 -6.49 -9.88 -0.61
N LEU A 46 -5.36 -9.42 -1.14
CA LEU A 46 -4.82 -8.11 -0.80
C LEU A 46 -5.50 -7.06 -1.67
N VAL A 47 -6.18 -6.11 -1.02
CA VAL A 47 -6.85 -4.97 -1.66
C VAL A 47 -6.04 -3.72 -1.37
N ILE A 48 -5.72 -2.99 -2.44
CA ILE A 48 -4.83 -1.83 -2.44
C ILE A 48 -5.59 -0.63 -2.99
N TYR A 49 -5.51 0.50 -2.30
CA TYR A 49 -6.08 1.77 -2.76
C TYR A 49 -5.04 2.88 -2.79
N ASN A 50 -5.09 3.71 -3.84
CA ASN A 50 -4.36 4.98 -3.90
C ASN A 50 -5.23 6.18 -3.52
N GLU A 51 -4.62 7.35 -3.42
CA GLU A 51 -5.29 8.60 -3.02
C GLU A 51 -6.41 9.04 -3.98
N MET A 52 -6.34 8.61 -5.25
CA MET A 52 -7.36 8.86 -6.26
C MET A 52 -8.58 7.92 -6.13
N GLY A 53 -8.53 6.97 -5.20
CA GLY A 53 -9.58 5.97 -5.00
C GLY A 53 -9.54 4.81 -5.99
N GLU A 54 -8.47 4.69 -6.79
CA GLU A 54 -8.25 3.52 -7.64
C GLU A 54 -7.97 2.29 -6.77
N MET A 55 -8.41 1.13 -7.24
CA MET A 55 -8.33 -0.11 -6.49
C MET A 55 -7.65 -1.20 -7.32
N LYS A 56 -6.75 -1.96 -6.67
CA LYS A 56 -6.23 -3.22 -7.20
C LYS A 56 -6.39 -4.35 -6.20
N GLU A 57 -6.67 -5.54 -6.72
CA GLU A 57 -6.67 -6.79 -5.96
C GLU A 57 -5.48 -7.64 -6.39
N ILE A 58 -4.84 -8.29 -5.43
CA ILE A 58 -3.84 -9.33 -5.65
C ILE A 58 -4.36 -10.61 -4.98
N GLU A 59 -4.47 -11.66 -5.79
CA GLU A 59 -4.72 -13.01 -5.31
C GLU A 59 -3.40 -13.66 -4.90
N ASP A 60 -3.46 -14.57 -3.93
CA ASP A 60 -2.32 -15.41 -3.51
C ASP A 60 -1.05 -14.66 -3.03
N ALA A 61 -1.20 -13.48 -2.43
CA ALA A 61 -0.08 -12.79 -1.78
C ALA A 61 0.55 -13.67 -0.67
N LYS A 62 1.82 -14.06 -0.87
CA LYS A 62 2.59 -14.93 0.05
C LYS A 62 3.26 -14.16 1.16
N GLU A 63 3.73 -12.95 0.86
CA GLU A 63 4.44 -12.08 1.81
C GLU A 63 4.21 -10.60 1.47
N ILE A 64 4.02 -9.77 2.49
CA ILE A 64 3.93 -8.31 2.36
C ILE A 64 5.05 -7.69 3.22
N ARG A 65 5.97 -6.98 2.58
CA ARG A 65 7.05 -6.24 3.24
C ARG A 65 6.74 -4.75 3.16
N ILE A 66 6.74 -4.07 4.30
CA ILE A 66 6.46 -2.64 4.41
C ILE A 66 7.70 -1.92 4.93
N ASP A 67 8.22 -0.98 4.15
CA ASP A 67 9.32 -0.09 4.51
C ASP A 67 8.78 1.34 4.61
N MET A 68 8.44 1.73 5.84
CA MET A 68 7.87 3.06 6.14
C MET A 68 8.90 4.19 6.01
N VAL A 69 10.21 3.88 6.00
CA VAL A 69 11.27 4.89 5.85
C VAL A 69 11.44 5.26 4.38
N ARG A 70 11.29 4.27 3.50
CA ARG A 70 11.40 4.45 2.05
C ARG A 70 10.07 4.64 1.34
N HIS A 71 8.95 4.55 2.06
CA HIS A 71 7.61 4.64 1.48
C HIS A 71 7.37 3.55 0.43
N LEU A 72 7.74 2.30 0.76
CA LEU A 72 7.68 1.15 -0.15
C LEU A 72 6.92 -0.01 0.45
N VAL A 73 6.15 -0.69 -0.40
CA VAL A 73 5.50 -1.95 -0.09
C VAL A 73 5.87 -2.96 -1.17
N LYS A 74 6.36 -4.12 -0.77
CA LYS A 74 6.66 -5.23 -1.68
C LYS A 74 5.74 -6.40 -1.39
N VAL A 75 5.02 -6.85 -2.40
CA VAL A 75 4.12 -8.00 -2.34
C VAL A 75 4.75 -9.15 -3.12
N VAL A 76 5.07 -10.23 -2.43
CA VAL A 76 5.57 -11.47 -3.06
C VAL A 76 4.38 -12.34 -3.40
N ILE A 77 4.27 -12.75 -4.66
CA ILE A 77 3.24 -13.68 -5.16
C ILE A 77 3.80 -15.03 -5.57
#